data_AF-A0A514LBJ1-F1
#
_entry.id   AF-A0A514LBJ1-F1
#
_cell.length_a   1.000
_cell.length_b   1.000
_cell.length_c   1.000
_cell.angle_alpha   90.00
_cell.angle_beta   90.00
_cell.angle_gamma   90.00
#
_symmetry.space_group_name_H-M   'P 1'
#
loop_
_entity.id
_entity.type
_entity.pdbx_description
1 polymer ?
#
loop_
_entity_poly.entity_id
_entity_poly.type
_entity_poly.pdbx_seq_one_letter_code
_entity_poly.pdbx_strand_id
1 'polypeptide(L)'
;MSLRKPRIRKPKIPKLKKPLVRKRKTLKKKVIPTTIKKTRKTTKKHNTKRTTKTQLGTCYLQKGCRQVISKNVTKTKCKLLGGKSWKKKDGNCEVIR
;
A
#
# COMPACT_ATOMS: atom_id res chain seq x y z
N MET A 1 6.03 67.11 19.83
CA MET A 1 6.60 66.45 18.64
C MET A 1 6.48 64.94 18.83
N SER A 2 5.58 64.25 18.12
CA SER A 2 5.39 62.80 18.27
C SER A 2 6.27 62.03 17.28
N LEU A 3 7.14 61.16 17.81
CA LEU A 3 8.01 60.31 17.00
C LEU A 3 7.20 59.13 16.44
N ARG A 4 6.94 59.13 15.13
CA ARG A 4 6.31 57.99 14.45
C ARG A 4 7.26 56.79 14.49
N LYS A 5 6.80 55.66 15.02
CA LYS A 5 7.55 54.40 15.04
C LYS A 5 7.89 53.96 13.60
N PRO A 6 9.14 53.55 13.31
CA PRO A 6 9.52 53.11 11.97
C PRO A 6 8.82 51.80 11.61
N ARG A 7 8.25 51.75 10.40
CA ARG A 7 7.55 50.57 9.88
C ARG A 7 8.58 49.58 9.33
N ILE A 8 8.95 48.60 10.15
CA ILE A 8 9.91 47.54 9.78
C ILE A 8 9.27 46.67 8.67
N ARG A 9 9.85 46.70 7.47
CA ARG A 9 9.40 45.89 6.33
C ARG A 9 9.92 44.47 6.50
N LYS A 10 9.08 43.46 6.27
CA LYS A 10 9.51 42.07 6.32
C LYS A 10 10.59 41.81 5.26
N PRO A 11 11.68 41.11 5.60
CA PRO A 11 12.74 40.80 4.66
C PRO A 11 12.22 39.85 3.56
N LYS A 12 12.69 40.07 2.33
CA LYS A 12 12.32 39.26 1.17
C LYS A 12 13.14 37.97 1.20
N ILE A 13 12.48 36.84 1.47
CA ILE A 13 13.12 35.53 1.55
C ILE A 13 13.60 35.12 0.13
N PRO A 14 14.88 34.75 -0.05
CA PRO A 14 15.39 34.33 -1.34
C PRO A 14 14.77 32.99 -1.77
N LYS A 15 14.40 32.90 -3.05
CA LYS A 15 13.83 31.67 -3.62
C LYS A 15 14.93 30.63 -3.82
N LEU A 16 14.93 29.58 -2.99
CA LEU A 16 15.79 28.41 -3.17
C LEU A 16 15.44 27.68 -4.49
N LYS A 17 16.39 27.63 -5.43
CA LYS A 17 16.26 26.82 -6.65
C LYS A 17 16.46 25.35 -6.28
N LYS A 18 15.52 24.49 -6.67
CA LYS A 18 15.64 23.03 -6.46
C LYS A 18 16.89 22.52 -7.18
N PRO A 19 17.68 21.62 -6.58
CA PRO A 19 18.84 21.06 -7.24
C PRO A 19 18.39 20.30 -8.50
N LEU A 20 19.07 20.56 -9.61
CA LEU A 20 18.90 19.80 -10.85
C LEU A 20 19.18 18.34 -10.52
N VAL A 21 18.19 17.47 -10.71
CA VAL A 21 18.25 16.05 -10.37
C VAL A 21 19.52 15.46 -10.96
N ARG A 22 20.52 15.22 -10.09
CA ARG A 22 21.80 14.59 -10.47
C ARG A 22 21.47 13.27 -11.14
N LYS A 23 21.81 13.16 -12.42
CA LYS A 23 21.75 11.90 -13.19
C LYS A 23 22.36 10.80 -12.33
N ARG A 24 21.54 9.87 -11.85
CA ARG A 24 22.01 8.72 -11.06
C ARG A 24 22.94 7.91 -11.97
N LYS A 25 24.22 7.78 -11.61
CA LYS A 25 25.13 6.86 -12.30
C LYS A 25 24.62 5.45 -12.06
N THR A 26 24.19 4.77 -13.12
CA THR A 26 23.80 3.35 -13.05
C THR A 26 25.03 2.50 -12.75
N LEU A 27 25.00 1.77 -11.63
CA LEU A 27 26.02 0.78 -11.30
C LEU A 27 26.03 -0.31 -12.37
N LYS A 28 27.05 -0.33 -13.23
CA LYS A 28 27.28 -1.43 -14.16
C LYS A 28 27.70 -2.65 -13.33
N LYS A 29 26.88 -3.70 -13.31
CA LYS A 29 27.24 -4.98 -12.68
C LYS A 29 28.47 -5.56 -13.39
N LYS A 30 29.58 -5.73 -12.68
CA LYS A 30 30.70 -6.56 -13.15
C LYS A 30 30.21 -8.01 -13.20
N VAL A 31 30.16 -8.58 -14.39
CA VAL A 31 29.86 -10.00 -14.59
C VAL A 31 31.12 -10.78 -14.22
N ILE A 32 31.06 -11.53 -13.12
CA ILE A 32 32.11 -12.47 -12.74
C ILE A 32 31.88 -13.73 -13.59
N PRO A 33 32.88 -14.23 -14.35
CA PRO A 33 32.72 -15.45 -15.11
C PRO A 33 32.72 -16.64 -14.14
N THR A 34 31.53 -17.13 -13.79
CA THR A 34 31.41 -18.41 -13.08
C THR A 34 31.64 -19.54 -14.09
N THR A 35 32.69 -20.33 -13.88
CA THR A 35 32.94 -21.59 -14.59
C THR A 35 31.77 -22.55 -14.34
N ILE A 36 30.94 -22.73 -15.37
CA ILE A 36 29.73 -23.54 -15.30
C ILE A 36 30.14 -25.02 -15.37
N LYS A 37 30.24 -25.72 -14.24
CA LYS A 37 30.03 -27.17 -14.23
C LYS A 37 28.60 -27.42 -14.71
N LYS A 38 28.41 -28.22 -15.76
CA LYS A 38 27.08 -28.58 -16.31
C LYS A 38 26.24 -29.30 -15.25
N THR A 39 25.55 -28.55 -14.41
CA THR A 39 24.46 -29.05 -13.57
C THR A 39 23.20 -29.11 -14.42
N ARG A 40 22.57 -30.29 -14.42
CA ARG A 40 21.32 -30.63 -15.11
C ARG A 40 20.32 -29.47 -14.98
N LYS A 41 19.89 -28.90 -16.11
CA LYS A 41 18.98 -27.75 -16.16
C LYS A 41 17.67 -28.08 -15.45
N THR A 42 17.54 -27.71 -14.19
CA THR A 42 16.24 -27.60 -13.54
C THR A 42 15.61 -26.31 -14.05
N THR A 43 14.57 -26.45 -14.88
CA THR A 43 13.77 -25.33 -15.35
C THR A 43 13.21 -24.59 -14.15
N LYS A 44 13.73 -23.38 -13.88
CA LYS A 44 13.20 -22.49 -12.84
C LYS A 44 11.76 -22.15 -13.23
N LYS A 45 10.78 -22.74 -12.53
CA LYS A 45 9.38 -22.35 -12.64
C LYS A 45 9.29 -20.86 -12.33
N HIS A 46 8.97 -20.05 -13.34
CA HIS A 46 8.58 -18.67 -13.12
C HIS A 46 7.30 -18.68 -12.29
N ASN A 47 7.39 -18.25 -11.03
CA ASN A 47 6.21 -17.99 -10.20
C ASN A 47 5.47 -16.79 -10.80
N THR A 48 4.54 -17.07 -11.70
CA THR A 48 3.56 -16.11 -12.20
C THR A 48 2.82 -15.57 -10.98
N LYS A 49 3.02 -14.30 -10.62
CA LYS A 49 2.33 -13.65 -9.52
C LYS A 49 0.84 -13.62 -9.85
N ARG A 50 0.09 -14.63 -9.39
CA ARG A 50 -1.37 -14.67 -9.51
C ARG A 50 -1.92 -13.54 -8.66
N THR A 51 -2.46 -12.50 -9.29
CA THR A 51 -3.21 -11.44 -8.63
C THR A 51 -4.49 -12.04 -8.05
N THR A 52 -4.45 -12.41 -6.77
CA THR A 52 -5.63 -12.83 -6.02
C THR A 52 -6.54 -11.60 -5.85
N LYS A 53 -7.63 -11.55 -6.62
CA LYS A 53 -8.69 -10.56 -6.41
C LYS A 53 -9.24 -10.75 -4.99
N THR A 54 -8.94 -9.81 -4.11
CA THR A 54 -9.42 -9.81 -2.73
C THR A 54 -10.94 -9.67 -2.72
N GLN A 55 -11.61 -10.62 -2.09
CA GLN A 55 -13.07 -10.65 -2.05
C GLN A 55 -13.55 -9.65 -1.00
N LEU A 56 -14.26 -8.62 -1.45
CA LEU A 56 -14.92 -7.63 -0.61
C LEU A 56 -16.39 -8.01 -0.40
N GLY A 57 -16.89 -7.72 0.79
CA GLY A 57 -18.25 -8.02 1.20
C GLY A 57 -18.70 -7.12 2.34
N THR A 58 -19.82 -7.48 2.97
CA THR A 58 -20.44 -6.76 4.07
C THR A 58 -20.19 -7.51 5.37
N CYS A 59 -19.85 -6.77 6.42
CA CYS A 59 -19.61 -7.25 7.76
C CYS A 59 -20.82 -7.00 8.66
N TYR A 60 -21.12 -7.97 9.53
CA TYR A 60 -22.29 -7.96 10.40
C TYR A 60 -21.91 -8.30 11.84
N LEU A 61 -22.61 -7.68 12.79
CA LEU A 61 -22.33 -7.81 14.22
C LEU A 61 -22.84 -9.13 14.80
N GLN A 62 -23.99 -9.61 14.33
CA GLN A 62 -24.62 -10.83 14.84
C GLN A 62 -24.46 -12.00 13.86
N LYS A 63 -24.78 -13.22 14.31
CA LYS A 63 -24.86 -14.40 13.43
C LYS A 63 -26.05 -14.24 12.47
N GLY A 64 -25.96 -14.84 11.28
CA GLY A 64 -27.04 -14.80 10.28
C GLY A 64 -27.16 -13.48 9.52
N CYS A 65 -26.08 -12.70 9.42
CA CYS A 65 -26.02 -11.45 8.65
C CYS A 65 -27.07 -10.41 9.09
N ARG A 66 -27.22 -10.31 10.41
CA ARG A 66 -28.06 -9.30 11.07
C ARG A 66 -27.18 -8.16 11.58
N GLN A 67 -27.67 -6.94 11.40
CA GLN A 67 -27.03 -5.69 11.82
C GLN A 67 -25.67 -5.42 11.13
N VAL A 68 -25.69 -4.57 10.10
CA VAL A 68 -24.50 -4.22 9.30
C VAL A 68 -23.56 -3.31 10.11
N ILE A 69 -22.29 -3.70 10.20
CA ILE A 69 -21.23 -2.85 10.78
C ILE A 69 -20.57 -2.01 9.69
N SER A 70 -20.13 -2.68 8.61
CA SER A 70 -19.33 -2.04 7.57
C SER A 70 -19.50 -2.75 6.24
N LYS A 71 -19.49 -1.99 5.15
CA LYS A 71 -19.63 -2.47 3.77
C LYS A 71 -18.27 -2.48 3.07
N ASN A 72 -18.11 -3.31 2.05
CA ASN A 72 -16.88 -3.44 1.25
C ASN A 72 -15.61 -3.77 2.06
N VAL A 73 -15.74 -4.64 3.04
CA VAL A 73 -14.65 -5.14 3.89
C VAL A 73 -14.32 -6.59 3.56
N THR A 74 -13.07 -6.99 3.76
CA THR A 74 -12.65 -8.40 3.71
C THR A 74 -13.12 -9.14 4.97
N LYS A 75 -13.21 -10.47 4.89
CA LYS A 75 -13.50 -11.32 6.07
C LYS A 75 -12.56 -11.02 7.25
N THR A 76 -11.28 -10.83 6.97
CA THR A 76 -10.26 -10.52 7.97
C THR A 76 -10.51 -9.20 8.68
N LYS A 77 -10.83 -8.14 7.93
CA LYS A 77 -11.20 -6.85 8.53
C LYS A 77 -12.49 -6.94 9.34
N CYS A 78 -13.46 -7.74 8.89
CA CYS A 78 -14.69 -7.95 9.64
C CYS A 78 -14.44 -8.62 11.00
N LYS A 79 -13.54 -9.60 11.07
CA LYS A 79 -13.13 -10.22 12.34
C LYS A 79 -12.47 -9.21 13.29
N LEU A 80 -11.62 -8.32 12.76
CA LEU A 80 -10.99 -7.25 13.55
C LEU A 80 -11.99 -6.21 14.10
N LEU A 81 -13.11 -6.00 13.39
CA LEU A 81 -14.19 -5.10 13.82
C LEU A 81 -15.16 -5.74 14.83
N GLY A 82 -14.91 -6.98 15.26
CA GLY A 82 -15.81 -7.72 16.16
C GLY A 82 -17.06 -8.28 15.48
N GLY A 83 -17.08 -8.36 14.14
CA GLY A 83 -18.20 -8.92 13.39
C GLY A 83 -18.28 -10.45 13.49
N LYS A 84 -19.49 -10.97 13.72
CA LYS A 84 -19.77 -12.41 13.84
C LYS A 84 -20.19 -13.07 12.52
N SER A 85 -20.55 -12.29 11.50
CA SER A 85 -20.84 -12.83 10.17
C SER A 85 -20.44 -11.88 9.04
N TRP A 86 -20.21 -12.45 7.85
CA TRP A 86 -19.78 -11.72 6.67
C TRP A 86 -20.44 -12.28 5.42
N LYS A 87 -20.90 -11.39 4.54
CA LYS A 87 -21.59 -11.74 3.30
C LYS A 87 -20.86 -11.13 2.12
N LYS A 88 -20.54 -11.94 1.11
CA LYS A 88 -20.04 -11.41 -0.18
C LYS A 88 -21.20 -10.71 -0.92
N LYS A 89 -20.92 -9.78 -1.85
CA LYS A 89 -21.96 -9.01 -2.57
C LYS A 89 -23.12 -9.90 -3.08
N ASP A 90 -22.79 -11.03 -3.70
CA ASP A 90 -23.77 -11.98 -4.26
C ASP A 90 -23.66 -13.38 -3.62
N GLY A 91 -23.18 -13.45 -2.38
CA GLY A 91 -22.91 -14.71 -1.69
C GLY A 91 -23.84 -14.99 -0.52
N ASN A 92 -23.76 -16.21 -0.02
CA ASN A 92 -24.43 -16.60 1.23
C ASN A 92 -23.77 -15.92 2.43
N CYS A 93 -24.54 -15.83 3.51
CA CYS A 93 -24.04 -15.36 4.79
C CYS A 93 -23.09 -16.40 5.39
N GLU A 94 -21.84 -16.01 5.64
CA GLU A 94 -20.88 -16.86 6.31
C GLU A 94 -20.70 -16.43 7.76
N VAL A 95 -20.71 -17.39 8.68
CA VAL A 95 -20.40 -17.14 10.08
C VAL A 95 -18.88 -17.10 10.25
N ILE A 96 -18.38 -16.04 10.86
CA ILE A 96 -16.96 -15.90 11.19
C ILE A 96 -16.75 -16.57 12.56
N ARG A 97 -15.95 -17.64 12.60
CA ARG A 97 -15.46 -18.26 13.85
C ARG A 97 -14.25 -17.51 14.39
#